data_AF-A0A7S0E9B3-F1
#
_entry.id   AF-A0A7S0E9B3-F1
#
_cell.length_a   1.000
_cell.length_b   1.000
_cell.length_c   1.000
_cell.angle_alpha   90.00
_cell.angle_beta   90.00
_cell.angle_gamma   90.00
#
_symmetry.space_group_name_H-M   'P 1'
#
loop_
_entity.id
_entity.type
_entity.pdbx_description
1 polymer ?
#
loop_
_entity_poly.entity_id
_entity_poly.type
_entity_poly.pdbx_seq_one_letter_code
_entity_poly.pdbx_strand_id
1 'polypeptide(L)'
;CTAGTLRTRGVVAEEVQRFSLFDANGRSLKGQWETLIADATKRLGGPADNRCRVTVTDRFGGRGHDYQVMDKEANANGGMLVIATSVPDEREWIQWRGRTARQDRPGQFHVVLSRQAPPLVDRAGLAEQLLGMASHE
;
A
#
# COMPACT_ATOMS: atom_id res chain seq x y z
N CYS A 1 38.49 3.95 14.33
CA CYS A 1 37.01 3.90 14.28
C CYS A 1 36.56 4.47 12.95
N THR A 2 36.30 3.61 11.97
CA THR A 2 35.91 4.02 10.61
C THR A 2 34.39 4.19 10.60
N ALA A 3 33.92 5.42 10.43
CA ALA A 3 32.51 5.74 10.30
C ALA A 3 31.98 5.11 9.00
N GLY A 4 31.10 4.12 9.12
CA GLY A 4 30.38 3.54 8.00
C GLY A 4 29.33 4.51 7.48
N THR A 5 29.56 5.05 6.29
CA THR A 5 28.57 5.84 5.55
C THR A 5 27.36 4.96 5.27
N LEU A 6 26.25 5.23 5.97
CA LEU A 6 24.94 4.65 5.67
C LEU A 6 24.51 5.19 4.29
N ARG A 7 24.77 4.42 3.23
CA ARG A 7 24.18 4.70 1.91
C ARG A 7 22.70 4.32 1.99
N THR A 8 21.84 5.32 2.09
CA THR A 8 20.44 5.17 1.68
C THR A 8 20.43 4.79 0.20
N ARG A 9 20.26 3.50 -0.09
CA ARG A 9 19.94 3.05 -1.45
C ARG A 9 18.59 3.67 -1.79
N GLY A 10 18.60 4.71 -2.61
CA GLY A 10 17.36 5.26 -3.16
C GLY A 10 16.62 4.13 -3.88
N VAL A 11 15.34 3.98 -3.56
CA VAL A 11 14.46 3.07 -4.29
C VAL A 11 14.47 3.53 -5.75
N VAL A 12 14.81 2.64 -6.68
CA VAL A 12 14.87 2.98 -8.10
C VAL A 12 13.43 3.29 -8.55
N ALA A 13 13.23 4.37 -9.29
CA ALA A 13 11.88 4.84 -9.69
C ALA A 13 11.07 3.78 -10.47
N GLU A 14 11.70 2.74 -11.01
CA GLU A 14 11.05 1.61 -11.68
C GLU A 14 10.34 0.64 -10.71
N GLU A 15 10.76 0.63 -9.44
CA GLU A 15 10.21 -0.23 -8.39
C GLU A 15 9.01 0.42 -7.68
N VAL A 16 8.86 1.74 -7.78
CA VAL A 16 7.76 2.49 -7.18
C VAL A 16 6.85 3.06 -8.26
N GLN A 17 5.60 2.63 -8.25
CA GLN A 17 4.57 3.14 -9.15
C GLN A 17 3.63 4.06 -8.39
N ARG A 18 3.37 5.23 -8.96
CA ARG A 18 2.28 6.09 -8.50
C ARG A 18 1.00 5.71 -9.23
N PHE A 19 -0.07 5.44 -8.50
CA PHE A 19 -1.40 5.21 -9.04
C PHE A 19 -2.35 6.29 -8.53
N SER A 20 -2.59 7.32 -9.33
CA SER A 20 -3.51 8.41 -9.03
C SER A 20 -4.44 8.66 -10.22
N LEU A 21 -5.58 9.31 -9.97
CA LEU A 21 -6.53 9.65 -11.04
C LEU A 21 -5.91 10.56 -12.10
N PHE A 22 -4.98 11.42 -11.70
CA PHE A 22 -4.28 12.35 -12.58
C PHE A 22 -2.76 12.14 -12.54
N ASP A 23 -2.10 12.40 -13.66
CA ASP A 23 -0.64 12.48 -13.73
C ASP A 23 -0.11 13.82 -13.18
N ALA A 24 1.22 14.00 -13.20
CA ALA A 24 1.87 15.25 -12.74
C ALA A 24 1.47 16.50 -13.56
N ASN A 25 0.91 16.31 -14.75
CA ASN A 25 0.46 17.38 -15.65
C ASN A 25 -1.07 17.57 -15.62
N GLY A 26 -1.78 16.90 -14.69
CA GLY A 26 -3.24 16.98 -14.56
C GLY A 26 -4.03 16.17 -15.60
N ARG A 27 -3.38 15.29 -16.38
CA ARG A 27 -4.08 14.43 -17.34
C ARG A 27 -4.71 13.25 -16.63
N SER A 28 -5.96 12.95 -16.98
CA SER A 28 -6.68 11.79 -16.44
C SER A 28 -6.05 10.48 -16.90
N LEU A 29 -5.72 9.62 -15.94
CA LEU A 29 -5.17 8.27 -16.17
C LEU A 29 -6.26 7.18 -16.17
N LYS A 30 -7.54 7.57 -16.14
CA LYS A 30 -8.67 6.63 -16.04
C LYS A 30 -8.68 5.56 -17.14
N GLY A 31 -8.25 5.90 -18.36
CA GLY A 31 -8.18 4.96 -19.49
C GLY A 31 -7.00 3.98 -19.45
N GLN A 32 -6.05 4.16 -18.54
CA GLN A 32 -4.85 3.30 -18.39
C GLN A 32 -4.92 2.44 -17.13
N TRP A 33 -6.04 2.48 -16.42
CA TRP A 33 -6.23 1.85 -15.13
C TRP A 33 -5.88 0.37 -15.14
N GLU A 34 -6.48 -0.40 -16.04
CA GLU A 34 -6.30 -1.86 -16.09
C GLU A 34 -4.82 -2.24 -16.20
N THR A 35 -4.07 -1.53 -17.03
CA THR A 35 -2.62 -1.70 -17.16
C THR A 35 -1.90 -1.37 -15.86
N LEU A 36 -2.23 -0.25 -15.21
CA LEU A 36 -1.59 0.16 -13.95
C LEU A 36 -1.79 -0.87 -12.84
N ILE A 37 -2.99 -1.45 -12.71
CA ILE A 37 -3.26 -2.49 -11.71
C ILE A 37 -2.58 -3.80 -12.09
N ALA A 38 -2.65 -4.21 -13.36
CA ALA A 38 -1.98 -5.43 -13.80
C ALA A 38 -0.47 -5.35 -13.55
N ASP A 39 0.11 -4.17 -13.70
CA ASP A 39 1.53 -3.96 -13.45
C ASP A 39 1.87 -3.87 -11.96
N ALA A 40 0.95 -3.39 -11.12
CA ALA A 40 1.11 -3.38 -9.67
C ALA A 40 1.22 -4.79 -9.07
N THR A 41 0.62 -5.80 -9.70
CA THR A 41 0.60 -7.19 -9.19
C THR A 41 1.59 -8.13 -9.89
N LYS A 42 2.40 -7.62 -10.82
CA LYS A 42 3.45 -8.37 -11.52
C LYS A 42 4.81 -8.17 -10.87
N ARG A 43 5.68 -9.17 -11.05
CA ARG A 43 7.12 -9.04 -10.78
C ARG A 43 7.76 -8.06 -11.75
N LEU A 44 8.81 -7.39 -11.29
CA LEU A 44 9.56 -6.44 -12.11
C LEU A 44 10.46 -7.13 -13.14
N GLY A 45 10.93 -8.34 -12.84
CA GLY A 45 11.81 -9.12 -13.71
C GLY A 45 11.21 -10.47 -14.12
N GLY A 46 12.08 -11.34 -14.65
CA GLY A 46 11.72 -12.70 -15.04
C GLY A 46 11.48 -13.63 -13.84
N PRO A 47 11.26 -14.94 -14.08
CA PRO A 47 10.95 -15.91 -13.02
C PRO A 47 11.99 -16.03 -11.90
N ALA A 48 13.23 -15.55 -12.13
CA ALA A 48 14.31 -15.54 -11.14
C ALA A 48 14.42 -14.23 -10.35
N ASP A 49 13.62 -13.20 -10.66
CA ASP A 49 13.61 -11.92 -9.94
C ASP A 49 12.45 -11.87 -8.95
N ASN A 50 12.78 -11.77 -7.67
CA ASN A 50 11.83 -11.72 -6.55
C ASN A 50 11.38 -10.31 -6.18
N ARG A 51 11.78 -9.29 -6.96
CA ARG A 51 11.36 -7.92 -6.71
C ARG A 51 9.93 -7.70 -7.20
N CYS A 52 9.12 -7.18 -6.28
CA CYS A 52 7.76 -6.74 -6.53
C CYS A 52 7.72 -5.21 -6.62
N ARG A 53 6.75 -4.71 -7.37
CA ARG A 53 6.46 -3.28 -7.45
C ARG A 53 5.78 -2.80 -6.17
N VAL A 54 6.15 -1.61 -5.71
CA VAL A 54 5.45 -0.88 -4.64
C VAL A 54 4.56 0.16 -5.29
N THR A 55 3.24 0.04 -5.11
CA THR A 55 2.29 1.01 -5.66
C THR A 55 1.83 1.96 -4.56
N VAL A 56 2.07 3.26 -4.76
CA VAL A 56 1.57 4.34 -3.90
C VAL A 56 0.33 4.93 -4.56
N THR A 57 -0.79 4.92 -3.84
CA THR A 57 -2.07 5.38 -4.38
C THR A 57 -2.79 6.34 -3.45
N ASP A 58 -3.60 7.22 -4.04
CA ASP A 58 -4.58 8.03 -3.32
C ASP A 58 -5.92 7.26 -3.20
N ARG A 59 -6.98 7.93 -2.74
CA ARG A 59 -8.34 7.37 -2.65
C ARG A 59 -8.83 6.65 -3.91
N PHE A 60 -8.29 7.00 -5.09
CA PHE A 60 -8.67 6.42 -6.36
C PHE A 60 -8.29 4.94 -6.45
N GLY A 61 -7.10 4.53 -5.98
CA GLY A 61 -6.69 3.12 -6.08
C GLY A 61 -7.38 2.19 -5.10
N GLY A 62 -8.12 2.75 -4.14
CA GLY A 62 -9.07 2.01 -3.30
C GLY A 62 -10.37 1.64 -4.02
N ARG A 63 -10.64 2.20 -5.21
CA ARG A 63 -11.85 1.94 -6.00
C ARG A 63 -11.55 0.99 -7.15
N GLY A 64 -12.62 0.42 -7.75
CA GLY A 64 -12.65 -0.46 -8.93
C GLY A 64 -11.76 -1.70 -8.89
N HIS A 65 -11.18 -2.08 -10.03
CA HIS A 65 -10.68 -3.41 -10.40
C HIS A 65 -9.85 -4.14 -9.33
N ASP A 66 -9.88 -5.46 -9.35
CA ASP A 66 -9.32 -6.31 -8.30
C ASP A 66 -7.79 -6.46 -8.46
N TYR A 67 -7.06 -6.39 -7.35
CA TYR A 67 -5.64 -6.70 -7.33
C TYR A 67 -5.48 -8.21 -7.21
N GLN A 68 -5.22 -8.87 -8.33
CA GLN A 68 -4.94 -10.30 -8.37
C GLN A 68 -3.44 -10.55 -8.37
N VAL A 69 -2.92 -11.02 -7.23
CA VAL A 69 -1.54 -11.50 -7.12
C VAL A 69 -1.49 -12.93 -7.63
N MET A 70 -1.08 -13.10 -8.88
CA MET A 70 -0.92 -14.42 -9.52
C MET A 70 0.38 -15.12 -9.11
N ASP A 71 1.30 -14.39 -8.50
CA ASP A 71 2.59 -14.91 -8.11
C ASP A 71 2.50 -15.90 -6.94
N LYS A 72 3.06 -17.10 -7.13
CA LYS A 72 2.95 -18.19 -6.15
C LYS A 72 3.78 -17.93 -4.89
N GLU A 73 4.97 -17.36 -5.05
CA GLU A 73 5.87 -17.08 -3.92
C GLU A 73 5.36 -15.92 -3.08
N ALA A 74 4.85 -14.86 -3.70
CA ALA A 74 4.19 -13.76 -3.00
C ALA A 74 3.00 -14.28 -2.18
N ASN A 75 2.16 -15.15 -2.77
CA ASN A 75 1.08 -15.80 -2.03
C ASN A 75 1.62 -16.68 -0.88
N ALA A 76 2.69 -17.44 -1.07
CA ALA A 76 3.31 -18.24 0.00
C ALA A 76 3.87 -17.36 1.14
N ASN A 77 4.23 -16.12 0.87
CA ASN A 77 4.73 -15.13 1.84
C ASN A 77 3.63 -14.20 2.39
N GLY A 78 2.37 -14.65 2.39
CA GLY A 78 1.24 -13.91 2.97
C GLY A 78 0.54 -12.95 2.00
N GLY A 79 0.84 -13.02 0.70
CA GLY A 79 0.13 -12.31 -0.35
C GLY A 79 0.35 -10.80 -0.35
N MET A 80 -0.65 -10.05 -0.79
CA MET A 80 -0.52 -8.60 -0.97
C MET A 80 -0.57 -7.87 0.38
N LEU A 81 0.41 -7.02 0.65
CA LEU A 81 0.38 -6.10 1.79
C LEU A 81 -0.22 -4.75 1.36
N VAL A 82 -1.25 -4.32 2.08
CA VAL A 82 -1.80 -2.96 1.98
C VAL A 82 -1.40 -2.18 3.23
N ILE A 83 -0.75 -1.03 3.03
CA ILE A 83 -0.37 -0.11 4.11
C ILE A 83 -1.25 1.14 4.01
N ALA A 84 -2.15 1.33 4.98
CA ALA A 84 -2.94 2.54 5.09
C ALA A 84 -2.18 3.59 5.91
N THR A 85 -1.97 4.78 5.34
CA THR A 85 -1.25 5.89 5.98
C THR A 85 -2.19 7.00 6.49
N SER A 86 -3.49 6.82 6.33
CA SER A 86 -4.53 7.71 6.83
C SER A 86 -5.80 6.92 7.17
N VAL A 87 -6.70 7.51 7.95
CA VAL A 87 -8.00 6.94 8.28
C VAL A 87 -9.07 7.68 7.47
N PRO A 88 -9.68 7.04 6.46
CA PRO A 88 -10.80 7.59 5.70
C PRO A 88 -12.13 7.31 6.43
N ASP A 89 -13.25 7.64 5.78
CA ASP A 89 -14.57 7.21 6.27
C ASP A 89 -14.72 5.68 6.25
N GLU A 90 -15.72 5.16 6.98
CA GLU A 90 -15.95 3.72 7.12
C GLU A 90 -16.13 3.01 5.77
N ARG A 91 -16.85 3.63 4.83
CA ARG A 91 -17.14 3.05 3.53
C ARG A 91 -15.85 2.88 2.73
N GLU A 92 -15.01 3.90 2.73
CA GLU A 92 -13.72 3.89 2.07
C GLU A 92 -12.74 2.94 2.76
N TRP A 93 -12.76 2.85 4.09
CA TRP A 93 -11.97 1.89 4.86
C TRP A 93 -12.27 0.44 4.48
N ILE A 94 -13.55 0.10 4.34
CA ILE A 94 -13.98 -1.23 3.87
C ILE A 94 -13.43 -1.50 2.46
N GLN A 95 -13.46 -0.51 1.57
CA GLN A 95 -12.93 -0.64 0.21
C GLN A 95 -11.41 -0.88 0.21
N TRP A 96 -10.65 -0.19 1.07
CA TRP A 96 -9.21 -0.34 1.18
C TRP A 96 -8.82 -1.71 1.75
N ARG A 97 -9.48 -2.15 2.82
CA ARG A 97 -9.29 -3.51 3.37
C ARG A 97 -9.60 -4.57 2.33
N GLY A 98 -10.66 -4.36 1.56
CA GLY A 98 -11.03 -5.22 0.46
C GLY A 98 -10.04 -5.21 -0.71
N ARG A 99 -8.92 -4.47 -0.67
CA ARG A 99 -7.89 -4.56 -1.73
C ARG A 99 -7.05 -5.81 -1.57
N THR A 100 -6.83 -6.28 -0.34
CA THR A 100 -6.06 -7.49 -0.03
C THR A 100 -6.95 -8.69 0.27
N ALA A 101 -6.36 -9.89 0.39
CA ALA A 101 -7.00 -11.14 0.79
C ALA A 101 -8.25 -11.51 -0.05
N ARG A 102 -8.18 -11.33 -1.39
CA ARG A 102 -9.28 -11.65 -2.31
C ARG A 102 -9.21 -13.08 -2.83
N GLN A 103 -10.38 -13.64 -3.18
CA GLN A 103 -10.51 -14.91 -3.90
C GLN A 103 -9.70 -16.06 -3.26
N ASP A 104 -9.84 -16.21 -1.94
CA ASP A 104 -9.14 -17.21 -1.11
C ASP A 104 -7.60 -17.10 -1.14
N ARG A 105 -7.06 -15.94 -1.52
CA ARG A 105 -5.64 -15.65 -1.43
C ARG A 105 -5.31 -15.07 -0.05
N PRO A 106 -4.12 -15.37 0.49
CA PRO A 106 -3.64 -14.69 1.68
C PRO A 106 -3.44 -13.20 1.40
N GLY A 107 -3.51 -12.40 2.44
CA GLY A 107 -3.35 -10.97 2.36
C GLY A 107 -3.00 -10.36 3.71
N GLN A 108 -2.34 -9.21 3.67
CA GLN A 108 -1.89 -8.49 4.85
C GLN A 108 -2.39 -7.04 4.79
N PHE A 109 -2.77 -6.51 5.94
CA PHE A 109 -3.22 -5.14 6.08
C PHE A 109 -2.54 -4.51 7.29
N HIS A 110 -1.87 -3.38 7.09
CA HIS A 110 -1.19 -2.65 8.14
C HIS A 110 -1.59 -1.18 8.10
N VAL A 111 -1.61 -0.55 9.27
CA VAL A 111 -2.03 0.85 9.42
C VAL A 111 -0.92 1.60 10.13
N VAL A 112 -0.41 2.65 9.48
CA VAL A 112 0.61 3.53 10.05
C VAL A 112 -0.02 4.89 10.25
N LEU A 113 -0.23 5.28 11.51
CA LEU A 113 -0.81 6.56 11.88
C LEU A 113 0.25 7.46 12.53
N SER A 114 0.21 8.73 12.17
CA SER A 114 0.97 9.78 12.83
C SER A 114 0.11 10.41 13.92
N ARG A 115 0.68 10.66 15.11
CA ARG A 115 -0.01 11.39 16.19
C ARG A 115 -0.47 12.79 15.78
N GLN A 116 0.11 13.32 14.71
CA GLN A 116 -0.21 14.61 14.11
C GLN A 116 -1.34 14.51 13.06
N ALA A 117 -1.89 13.33 12.82
CA ALA A 117 -3.02 13.16 11.92
C ALA A 117 -4.29 13.79 12.53
N PRO A 118 -5.15 14.46 11.73
CA PRO A 118 -6.33 15.18 12.22
C PRO A 118 -7.19 14.41 13.25
N PRO A 119 -7.62 13.14 13.01
CA PRO A 119 -8.48 12.46 13.98
C PRO A 119 -7.82 12.24 15.36
N LEU A 120 -6.49 12.20 15.42
CA LEU A 120 -5.73 12.00 16.66
C LEU A 120 -5.38 13.32 17.36
N VAL A 121 -5.30 14.42 16.62
CA VAL A 121 -5.13 15.78 17.16
C VAL A 121 -6.45 16.33 17.68
N ASP A 122 -7.53 16.13 16.90
CA ASP A 122 -8.86 16.69 17.18
C ASP A 122 -9.54 16.01 18.38
N ARG A 123 -9.14 14.77 18.68
CA ARG A 123 -9.68 13.98 19.80
C ARG A 123 -8.59 13.62 20.80
N ALA A 124 -8.48 14.44 21.85
CA ALA A 124 -7.57 14.22 22.96
C ALA A 124 -7.72 12.80 23.57
N GLY A 125 -6.59 12.13 23.81
CA GLY A 125 -6.53 10.80 24.42
C GLY A 125 -6.78 9.62 23.46
N LEU A 126 -7.16 9.86 22.20
CA LEU A 126 -7.40 8.78 21.24
C LEU A 126 -6.12 8.02 20.89
N ALA A 127 -4.99 8.72 20.73
CA ALA A 127 -3.71 8.08 20.41
C ALA A 127 -3.25 7.13 21.52
N GLU A 128 -3.40 7.54 22.78
CA GLU A 128 -3.06 6.77 23.97
C GLU A 128 -3.99 5.56 24.10
N GLN A 129 -5.28 5.73 23.83
CA GLN A 129 -6.24 4.63 23.80
C GLN A 129 -5.84 3.57 22.77
N LEU A 130 -5.49 3.98 21.54
CA LEU A 130 -5.07 3.05 20.48
C LEU A 130 -3.76 2.32 20.82
N LEU A 131 -2.79 3.02 21.41
CA LEU A 131 -1.54 2.41 21.87
C LEU A 131 -1.77 1.40 22.99
N GLY A 132 -2.68 1.70 23.92
CA GLY A 132 -3.10 0.76 24.97
C GLY A 132 -3.73 -0.51 24.39
N MET A 133 -4.52 -0.40 23.33
CA MET A 133 -5.14 -1.56 22.66
C MET A 133 -4.10 -2.45 21.95
N ALA A 134 -3.09 -1.87 21.30
CA ALA A 134 -2.05 -2.60 20.59
C ALA A 134 -1.06 -3.35 21.51
N SER A 135 -1.06 -3.03 22.80
CA SER A 135 -0.15 -3.63 23.79
C SER A 135 -0.69 -4.94 24.40
N HIS A 136 -1.86 -5.40 23.96
CA HIS A 136 -2.57 -6.57 24.48
C HIS A 136 -2.70 -7.74 23.47
N GLU A 137 -2.01 -7.67 22.33
CA GLU A 137 -1.78 -8.79 21.41
C GLU A 137 -0.40 -9.42 21.63
#